data_AF-F4WSD6-F1
#
_entry.id   AF-F4WSD6-F1
#
_cell.length_a   1.000
_cell.length_b   1.000
_cell.length_c   1.000
_cell.angle_alpha   90.00
_cell.angle_beta   90.00
_cell.angle_gamma   90.00
#
_symmetry.space_group_name_H-M   'P 1'
#
loop_
_entity.id
_entity.type
_entity.pdbx_description
1 polymer ?
#
loop_
_entity_poly.entity_id
_entity_poly.type
_entity_poly.pdbx_seq_one_letter_code
_entity_poly.pdbx_strand_id
1 'polypeptide(L)'
;MSDFVPNNRHMREVLIFFFHSKKTAAEAHRELQKVYGDAALSETTCRDWFRRFKDDDFDVDDRPREGRPKTFEDAELEALLDEDPCQTQEELASVLGVTRQAISKRLHALGMIQKQGTWVPYELPRDVERRFFVCEQLLQRQKRKGFLHCIVTGDEKWITATQREESHRGCPVMLLRRRLGRIFTLRRLCCVFGGTRSVLFIMSY
;
A
#
# COMPACT_ATOMS: atom_id res chain seq x y z
N MET A 1 -4.11 -33.45 36.32
CA MET A 1 -4.26 -32.00 36.52
C MET A 1 -3.54 -31.34 35.37
N SER A 2 -4.14 -30.37 34.70
CA SER A 2 -3.46 -29.61 33.64
C SER A 2 -2.29 -28.85 34.26
N ASP A 3 -1.07 -29.10 33.77
CA ASP A 3 0.14 -28.40 34.24
C ASP A 3 0.09 -26.97 33.72
N PHE A 4 -0.47 -26.06 34.52
CA PHE A 4 -0.48 -24.65 34.22
C PHE A 4 0.95 -24.11 34.32
N VAL A 5 1.51 -23.69 33.18
CA VAL A 5 2.81 -23.03 33.11
C VAL A 5 2.59 -21.51 33.22
N PRO A 6 2.98 -20.87 34.33
CA PRO A 6 2.78 -19.44 34.53
C PRO A 6 3.64 -18.62 33.55
N ASN A 7 3.04 -17.61 32.93
CA ASN A 7 3.76 -16.63 32.10
C ASN A 7 4.37 -15.52 32.98
N ASN A 8 5.36 -14.80 32.48
CA ASN A 8 6.02 -13.70 33.20
C ASN A 8 5.03 -12.62 33.69
N ARG A 9 4.02 -12.30 32.87
CA ARG A 9 2.95 -11.37 33.25
C ARG A 9 2.15 -11.86 34.46
N HIS A 10 1.74 -13.13 34.44
CA HIS A 10 1.02 -13.76 35.56
C HIS A 10 1.83 -13.67 36.87
N MET A 11 3.14 -13.89 36.81
CA MET A 11 3.97 -13.77 38.02
C MET A 11 4.06 -12.34 38.55
N ARG A 12 4.09 -11.34 37.67
CA ARG A 12 4.08 -9.92 38.06
C ARG A 12 2.76 -9.54 38.73
N GLU A 13 1.63 -10.03 38.21
CA GLU A 13 0.30 -9.84 38.82
C GLU A 13 0.22 -10.49 40.21
N VAL A 14 0.79 -11.69 40.38
CA VAL A 14 0.89 -12.35 41.69
C VAL A 14 1.80 -11.57 42.66
N LEU A 15 2.87 -10.94 42.18
CA LEU A 15 3.72 -10.08 43.01
C LEU A 15 2.96 -8.84 43.51
N ILE A 16 2.06 -8.27 42.70
CA ILE A 16 1.17 -7.16 43.14
C ILE A 16 0.28 -7.63 44.30
N PHE A 17 -0.31 -8.83 44.19
CA PHE A 17 -1.10 -9.41 45.28
C PHE A 17 -0.28 -9.54 46.57
N PHE A 18 0.96 -10.03 46.49
CA PHE A 18 1.84 -10.13 47.66
C PHE A 18 2.25 -8.77 48.24
N PHE A 19 2.45 -7.77 47.39
CA PHE A 19 2.73 -6.40 47.80
C PHE A 19 1.57 -5.78 48.59
N HIS A 20 0.33 -5.92 48.09
CA HIS A 20 -0.86 -5.46 48.82
C HIS A 20 -1.09 -6.24 50.11
N SER A 21 -0.72 -7.53 50.13
CA SER A 21 -0.75 -8.38 51.33
C SER A 21 0.34 -8.04 52.37
N LYS A 22 1.11 -6.95 52.15
CA LYS A 22 2.19 -6.47 53.04
C LYS A 22 3.32 -7.49 53.28
N LYS A 23 3.49 -8.46 52.38
CA LYS A 23 4.63 -9.38 52.42
C LYS A 23 5.89 -8.68 51.91
N THR A 24 7.06 -9.19 52.30
CA THR A 24 8.34 -8.76 51.74
C THR A 24 8.64 -9.47 50.42
N ALA A 25 9.53 -8.89 49.59
CA ALA A 25 9.94 -9.50 48.32
C ALA A 25 10.54 -10.92 48.49
N ALA A 26 11.28 -11.14 49.59
CA ALA A 26 11.88 -12.44 49.90
C ALA A 26 10.82 -13.49 50.28
N GLU A 27 9.79 -13.09 51.04
CA GLU A 27 8.66 -13.98 51.36
C GLU A 27 7.83 -14.30 50.12
N ALA A 28 7.57 -13.31 49.27
CA ALA A 28 6.88 -13.50 48.01
C ALA A 28 7.65 -14.48 47.10
N HIS A 29 8.97 -14.36 47.00
CA HIS A 29 9.81 -15.30 46.24
C HIS A 29 9.73 -16.74 46.78
N ARG A 30 9.81 -16.93 48.11
CA ARG A 30 9.70 -18.27 48.72
C ARG A 30 8.35 -18.93 48.44
N GLU A 31 7.27 -18.16 48.50
CA GLU A 31 5.91 -18.65 48.20
C GLU A 31 5.76 -18.98 46.71
N LEU A 32 6.28 -18.12 45.83
CA LEU A 32 6.31 -18.37 44.39
C LEU A 32 7.11 -19.63 44.05
N GLN A 33 8.29 -19.80 44.64
CA GLN A 33 9.13 -20.98 44.41
C GLN A 33 8.48 -22.27 44.93
N LYS A 34 7.73 -22.18 46.04
CA LYS A 34 6.98 -23.32 46.59
C LYS A 34 5.83 -23.76 45.69
N VAL A 35 5.13 -22.82 45.05
CA VAL A 35 3.97 -23.10 44.19
C VAL A 35 4.36 -23.44 42.76
N TYR A 36 5.31 -22.70 42.19
CA TYR A 36 5.66 -22.75 40.77
C TYR A 36 7.02 -23.41 40.48
N GLY A 37 7.80 -23.75 41.51
CA GLY A 37 9.10 -24.42 41.35
C GLY A 37 10.05 -23.63 40.46
N ASP A 38 10.62 -24.31 39.47
CA ASP A 38 11.60 -23.76 38.51
C ASP A 38 11.03 -22.68 37.60
N ALA A 39 9.70 -22.61 37.46
CA ALA A 39 9.08 -21.55 36.68
C ALA A 39 9.13 -20.19 37.41
N ALA A 40 9.32 -20.16 38.73
CA ALA A 40 9.25 -18.94 39.52
C ALA A 40 10.28 -17.86 39.13
N LEU A 41 9.90 -16.59 39.29
CA LEU A 41 10.82 -15.46 39.15
C LEU A 41 11.98 -15.55 40.15
N SER A 42 13.16 -15.11 39.73
CA SER A 42 14.32 -15.00 40.61
C SER A 42 14.06 -13.99 41.73
N GLU A 43 14.79 -14.14 42.84
CA GLU A 43 14.69 -13.22 43.97
C GLU A 43 15.05 -11.78 43.57
N THR A 44 16.04 -11.59 42.68
CA THR A 44 16.45 -10.28 42.19
C THR A 44 15.33 -9.60 41.41
N THR A 45 14.67 -10.33 40.51
CA THR A 45 13.50 -9.82 39.77
C THR A 45 12.36 -9.47 40.70
N CYS A 46 12.07 -10.30 41.72
CA CYS A 46 11.06 -9.98 42.73
C CYS A 46 11.38 -8.67 43.47
N ARG A 47 12.64 -8.46 43.87
CA ARG A 47 13.08 -7.22 44.55
C ARG A 47 12.96 -5.99 43.65
N ASP A 48 13.30 -6.12 42.36
CA ASP A 48 13.19 -5.01 41.41
C ASP A 48 11.74 -4.62 41.13
N TRP A 49 10.83 -5.60 41.02
CA TRP A 49 9.39 -5.32 40.92
C TRP A 49 8.82 -4.67 42.19
N PHE A 50 9.22 -5.15 43.37
CA PHE A 50 8.85 -4.52 44.63
C PHE A 50 9.39 -3.10 44.78
N ARG A 51 10.49 -2.75 44.11
CA ARG A 51 10.98 -1.36 44.04
C ARG A 51 10.03 -0.51 43.19
N ARG A 52 9.62 -0.99 42.01
CA ARG A 52 8.64 -0.31 41.15
C ARG A 52 7.30 -0.09 41.83
N PHE A 53 6.78 -1.10 42.54
CA PHE A 53 5.52 -0.97 43.28
C PHE A 53 5.60 0.03 44.45
N LYS A 54 6.79 0.29 45.00
CA LYS A 54 6.99 1.37 45.99
C LYS A 54 6.99 2.75 45.36
N ASP A 55 7.32 2.85 44.07
CA ASP A 55 7.26 4.08 43.28
C ASP A 55 5.87 4.27 42.64
N ASP A 56 4.85 3.56 43.14
CA ASP A 56 3.46 3.54 42.64
C ASP A 56 3.31 3.11 41.16
N ASP A 57 4.31 2.42 40.59
CA ASP A 57 4.26 1.85 39.24
C ASP A 57 3.78 0.40 39.27
N PHE A 58 2.48 0.21 39.00
CA PHE A 58 1.81 -1.11 38.95
C PHE A 58 1.63 -1.65 37.52
N ASP A 59 2.29 -1.06 36.52
CA ASP A 59 2.23 -1.58 35.15
C ASP A 59 2.99 -2.91 35.06
N VAL A 60 2.25 -3.98 34.75
CA VAL A 60 2.80 -5.34 34.63
C VAL A 60 3.42 -5.61 33.26
N ASP A 61 3.11 -4.78 32.27
CA ASP A 61 3.63 -4.94 30.92
C ASP A 61 5.09 -4.45 30.83
N ASP A 62 5.84 -5.00 29.87
CA ASP A 62 7.17 -4.48 29.59
C ASP A 62 7.03 -3.09 28.97
N ARG A 63 7.72 -2.11 29.55
CA ARG A 63 7.86 -0.79 28.93
C ARG A 63 8.38 -0.95 27.50
N PRO A 64 7.94 -0.09 26.57
CA PRO A 64 8.42 -0.12 25.20
C PRO A 64 9.94 -0.06 25.21
N ARG A 65 10.58 -1.11 24.69
CA ARG A 65 12.04 -1.16 24.61
C ARG A 65 12.44 -0.18 23.52
N GLU A 66 13.29 0.76 23.86
CA GLU A 66 14.02 1.54 22.87
C GLU A 66 14.81 0.53 22.03
N GLY A 67 14.34 0.32 20.80
CA GLY A 67 14.96 -0.61 19.87
C GLY A 67 16.34 -0.11 19.45
N ARG A 68 16.92 -0.78 18.46
CA ARG A 68 18.13 -0.27 17.81
C ARG A 68 17.86 1.16 17.32
N PRO A 69 18.77 2.12 17.61
CA PRO A 69 18.65 3.49 17.10
C PRO A 69 18.40 3.49 15.59
N LYS A 70 17.50 4.37 15.12
CA LYS A 70 17.27 4.55 13.69
C LYS A 70 18.58 5.03 13.05
N THR A 71 18.99 4.41 11.95
CA THR A 71 20.21 4.81 11.23
C THR A 71 20.05 6.09 10.42
N PHE A 72 18.81 6.47 10.08
CA PHE A 72 18.45 7.73 9.45
C PHE A 72 17.00 8.08 9.80
N GLU A 73 16.66 9.36 9.73
CA GLU A 73 15.33 9.87 10.02
C GLU A 73 14.38 9.70 8.84
N ASP A 74 13.11 9.41 9.13
CA ASP A 74 12.12 9.14 8.08
C ASP A 74 11.88 10.40 7.20
N ALA A 75 12.05 11.60 7.78
CA ALA A 75 11.95 12.89 7.09
C ALA A 75 13.03 13.09 6.01
N GLU A 76 14.24 12.55 6.19
CA GLU A 76 15.31 12.67 5.18
C GLU A 76 14.98 11.82 3.95
N LEU A 77 14.40 10.64 4.15
CA LEU A 77 13.95 9.77 3.06
C LEU A 77 12.75 10.37 2.32
N GLU A 78 11.82 10.98 3.02
CA GLU A 78 10.67 11.68 2.41
C GLU A 78 11.13 12.86 1.54
N ALA A 79 12.06 13.68 2.03
CA ALA A 79 12.60 14.80 1.27
C ALA A 79 13.24 14.37 -0.07
N LEU A 80 14.00 13.26 -0.07
CA LEU A 80 14.59 12.72 -1.30
C LEU A 80 13.53 12.22 -2.30
N LEU A 81 12.42 11.66 -1.80
CA LEU A 81 11.33 11.18 -2.64
C LEU A 81 10.46 12.33 -3.19
N ASP A 82 10.34 13.43 -2.46
CA ASP A 82 9.66 14.64 -2.92
C ASP A 82 10.43 15.35 -4.04
N GLU A 83 11.77 15.28 -4.01
CA GLU A 83 12.62 15.81 -5.08
C GLU A 83 12.53 14.98 -6.37
N ASP A 84 12.65 13.66 -6.26
CA ASP A 84 12.47 12.75 -7.40
C ASP A 84 11.78 11.43 -6.97
N PRO A 85 10.50 11.23 -7.31
CA PRO A 85 9.76 10.03 -6.94
C PRO A 85 10.17 8.78 -7.73
N CYS A 86 11.03 8.92 -8.75
CA CYS A 86 11.46 7.81 -9.61
C CYS A 86 12.79 7.16 -9.19
N GLN A 87 13.41 7.62 -8.09
CA GLN A 87 14.70 7.09 -7.64
C GLN A 87 14.64 5.61 -7.29
N THR A 88 15.75 4.92 -7.55
CA THR A 88 15.92 3.52 -7.18
C THR A 88 16.30 3.37 -5.72
N GLN A 89 16.00 2.20 -5.14
CA GLN A 89 16.40 1.89 -3.76
C GLN A 89 17.93 1.85 -3.58
N GLU A 90 18.70 1.65 -4.65
CA GLU A 90 20.17 1.62 -4.62
C GLU A 90 20.78 3.02 -4.61
N GLU A 91 20.18 3.97 -5.33
CA GLU A 91 20.56 5.38 -5.27
C GLU A 91 20.27 5.96 -3.89
N LEU A 92 19.05 5.73 -3.37
CA LEU A 92 18.69 6.12 -2.01
C LEU A 92 19.62 5.50 -0.96
N ALA A 93 20.03 4.24 -1.16
CA ALA A 93 20.98 3.54 -0.29
C ALA A 93 22.35 4.21 -0.28
N SER A 94 22.80 4.62 -1.46
CA SER A 94 24.10 5.27 -1.64
C SER A 94 24.11 6.67 -1.01
N VAL A 95 23.04 7.43 -1.17
CA VAL A 95 22.90 8.78 -0.60
C VAL A 95 22.83 8.74 0.93
N LEU A 96 22.00 7.85 1.48
CA LEU A 96 21.79 7.73 2.94
C LEU A 96 22.84 6.85 3.64
N GLY A 97 23.80 6.28 2.90
CA GLY A 97 24.84 5.40 3.46
C GLY A 97 24.31 4.13 4.12
N VAL A 98 23.15 3.64 3.68
CA VAL A 98 22.47 2.47 4.26
C VAL A 98 22.34 1.32 3.28
N THR A 99 22.05 0.14 3.78
CA THR A 99 21.78 -1.02 2.91
C THR A 99 20.44 -0.87 2.19
N ARG A 100 20.35 -1.34 0.94
CA ARG A 100 19.12 -1.40 0.15
C ARG A 100 17.94 -2.03 0.91
N GLN A 101 18.21 -3.05 1.73
CA GLN A 101 17.21 -3.74 2.54
C GLN A 101 16.62 -2.85 3.64
N ALA A 102 17.43 -1.95 4.24
CA ALA A 102 16.95 -1.02 5.25
C ALA A 102 15.94 -0.04 4.63
N ILE A 103 16.22 0.47 3.42
CA ILE A 103 15.32 1.34 2.68
C ILE A 103 14.04 0.60 2.29
N SER A 104 14.14 -0.61 1.76
CA SER A 104 12.95 -1.40 1.42
C SER A 104 12.04 -1.61 2.64
N LYS A 105 12.58 -1.97 3.80
CA LYS A 105 11.80 -2.11 5.05
C LYS A 105 11.17 -0.79 5.48
N ARG A 106 11.90 0.32 5.34
CA ARG A 106 11.41 1.65 5.69
C ARG A 106 10.29 2.14 4.77
N LEU A 107 10.45 2.01 3.46
CA LEU A 107 9.41 2.34 2.49
C LEU A 107 8.12 1.57 2.76
N HIS A 108 8.23 0.27 3.12
CA HIS A 108 7.08 -0.52 3.53
C HIS A 108 6.46 -0.04 4.85
N ALA A 109 7.26 0.36 5.83
CA ALA A 109 6.77 0.91 7.10
C ALA A 109 6.03 2.27 6.91
N LEU A 110 6.47 3.07 5.94
CA LEU A 110 5.80 4.32 5.54
C LEU A 110 4.56 4.09 4.65
N GLY A 111 4.29 2.86 4.23
CA GLY A 111 3.15 2.54 3.36
C GLY A 111 3.35 2.95 1.90
N MET A 112 4.58 3.22 1.48
CA MET A 112 4.91 3.60 0.11
C MET A 112 4.89 2.38 -0.82
N ILE A 113 4.32 2.55 -2.02
CA ILE A 113 4.17 1.49 -3.02
C ILE A 113 4.73 1.99 -4.35
N GLN A 114 5.58 1.18 -4.97
CA GLN A 114 6.08 1.46 -6.31
C GLN A 114 4.95 1.26 -7.34
N LYS A 115 4.64 2.32 -8.08
CA LYS A 115 3.71 2.29 -9.21
C LYS A 115 4.47 2.65 -10.48
N GLN A 116 4.14 1.97 -11.58
CA GLN A 116 4.66 2.35 -12.88
C GLN A 116 4.01 3.66 -13.33
N GLY A 117 4.78 4.49 -14.04
CA GLY A 117 4.27 5.71 -14.64
C GLY A 117 3.14 5.41 -15.62
N THR A 118 2.15 6.30 -15.68
CA THR A 118 1.08 6.20 -16.68
C THR A 118 1.63 6.69 -18.02
N TRP A 119 1.44 5.90 -19.07
CA TRP A 119 1.86 6.32 -20.41
C TRP A 119 0.99 7.48 -20.90
N VAL A 120 1.62 8.62 -21.17
CA VAL A 120 0.95 9.81 -21.72
C VAL A 120 1.29 9.88 -23.22
N PRO A 121 0.29 9.92 -24.13
CA PRO A 121 0.53 9.81 -25.57
C PRO A 121 1.39 10.91 -26.21
N TYR A 122 1.46 12.08 -25.57
CA TYR A 122 2.22 13.21 -26.05
C TYR A 122 2.65 14.08 -24.87
N GLU A 123 3.85 14.65 -24.96
CA GLU A 123 4.25 15.79 -24.14
C GLU A 123 3.44 17.00 -24.61
N LEU A 124 2.75 17.67 -23.70
CA LEU A 124 1.90 18.82 -24.04
C LEU A 124 2.72 20.11 -24.10
N PRO A 125 3.02 20.67 -25.29
CA PRO A 125 3.69 21.95 -25.37
C PRO A 125 2.63 23.05 -25.33
N ARG A 126 2.65 23.88 -24.27
CA ARG A 126 2.01 25.22 -24.17
C ARG A 126 0.48 25.34 -24.29
N ASP A 127 -0.27 24.36 -24.78
CA ASP A 127 -1.73 24.48 -25.00
C ASP A 127 -2.58 23.97 -23.82
N VAL A 128 -1.98 23.81 -22.63
CA VAL A 128 -2.67 23.34 -21.41
C VAL A 128 -3.79 24.30 -21.01
N GLU A 129 -3.53 25.61 -21.06
CA GLU A 129 -4.51 26.64 -20.70
C GLU A 129 -5.72 26.63 -21.63
N ARG A 130 -5.50 26.49 -22.95
CA ARG A 130 -6.59 26.42 -23.92
C ARG A 130 -7.45 25.18 -23.71
N ARG A 131 -6.83 24.02 -23.45
CA ARG A 131 -7.55 22.78 -23.15
C ARG A 131 -8.34 22.92 -21.85
N PHE A 132 -7.74 23.50 -20.80
CA PHE A 132 -8.40 23.75 -19.53
C PHE A 132 -9.61 24.66 -19.69
N PHE A 133 -9.45 25.79 -20.39
CA PHE A 133 -10.52 26.74 -20.67
C PHE A 133 -11.67 26.10 -21.45
N VAL A 134 -11.39 25.35 -22.52
CA VAL A 134 -12.43 24.65 -23.29
C VAL A 134 -13.19 23.64 -22.41
N CYS A 135 -12.48 22.87 -21.60
CA CYS A 135 -13.10 21.93 -20.66
C CYS A 135 -14.01 22.64 -19.64
N GLU A 136 -13.56 23.75 -19.07
CA GLU A 136 -14.34 24.55 -18.13
C GLU A 136 -15.63 25.06 -18.77
N GLN A 137 -15.54 25.64 -19.96
CA GLN A 137 -16.70 26.16 -20.69
C GLN A 137 -17.71 25.05 -21.03
N LEU A 138 -17.23 23.88 -21.46
CA LEU A 138 -18.09 22.72 -21.72
C LEU A 138 -18.74 22.18 -20.45
N LEU A 139 -18.02 22.17 -19.32
CA LEU A 139 -18.55 21.73 -18.03
C LEU A 139 -19.64 22.70 -17.52
N GLN A 140 -19.41 24.00 -17.61
CA GLN A 140 -20.41 25.02 -17.26
C GLN A 140 -21.66 24.89 -18.11
N ARG A 141 -21.51 24.69 -19.42
CA ARG A 141 -22.64 24.48 -20.34
C ARG A 141 -23.44 23.23 -19.97
N GLN A 142 -22.76 22.12 -19.64
CA GLN A 142 -23.40 20.88 -19.22
C GLN A 142 -24.23 21.05 -17.93
N LYS A 143 -23.69 21.80 -16.95
CA LYS A 143 -24.40 22.10 -15.69
C LYS A 143 -25.67 22.92 -15.91
N ARG A 144 -25.67 23.85 -16.88
CA ARG A 144 -26.84 24.68 -17.20
C ARG A 144 -27.91 23.90 -17.94
N LYS A 145 -27.52 23.16 -18.99
CA LYS A 145 -28.43 22.32 -19.77
C LYS A 145 -27.64 21.14 -20.33
N GLY A 146 -28.01 19.94 -19.91
CA GLY A 146 -27.38 18.71 -20.38
C GLY A 146 -27.46 18.61 -21.90
N PHE A 147 -26.32 18.60 -22.59
CA PHE A 147 -26.25 18.60 -24.06
C PHE A 147 -25.58 17.35 -24.64
N LEU A 148 -25.10 16.44 -23.78
CA LEU A 148 -24.45 15.18 -24.20
C LEU A 148 -25.34 14.34 -25.12
N HIS A 149 -26.66 14.38 -24.96
CA HIS A 149 -27.60 13.65 -25.82
C HIS A 149 -27.64 14.13 -27.27
N CYS A 150 -27.09 15.32 -27.56
CA CYS A 150 -27.00 15.89 -28.90
C CYS A 150 -25.62 15.74 -29.54
N ILE A 151 -24.64 15.15 -28.84
CA ILE A 151 -23.28 15.00 -29.37
C ILE A 151 -23.23 13.76 -30.25
N VAL A 152 -22.70 13.92 -31.46
CA VAL A 152 -22.29 12.83 -32.34
C VAL A 152 -20.78 12.92 -32.50
N THR A 153 -20.05 11.84 -32.20
CA THR A 153 -18.59 11.79 -32.33
C THR A 153 -18.16 10.80 -33.42
N GLY A 154 -17.01 11.07 -34.03
CA GLY A 154 -16.35 10.19 -34.99
C GLY A 154 -14.84 10.34 -34.87
N ASP A 155 -14.13 9.22 -34.95
CA ASP A 155 -12.66 9.15 -34.95
C ASP A 155 -12.22 7.96 -35.82
N GLU A 156 -10.99 8.01 -36.32
CA GLU A 156 -10.41 6.99 -37.19
C GLU A 156 -9.35 6.18 -36.43
N LYS A 157 -9.51 4.86 -36.39
CA LYS A 157 -8.56 3.95 -35.74
C LYS A 157 -8.01 2.93 -36.71
N TRP A 158 -6.69 2.79 -36.74
CA TRP A 158 -6.01 1.75 -37.50
C TRP A 158 -6.22 0.37 -36.87
N ILE A 159 -6.63 -0.61 -37.69
CA ILE A 159 -6.76 -2.03 -37.29
C ILE A 159 -5.72 -2.83 -38.07
N THR A 160 -4.81 -3.50 -37.35
CA THR A 160 -3.81 -4.39 -37.94
C THR A 160 -4.28 -5.84 -37.87
N ALA A 161 -3.98 -6.64 -38.91
CA ALA A 161 -4.51 -7.99 -39.10
C ALA A 161 -4.03 -9.05 -38.08
N THR A 162 -3.16 -8.68 -37.15
CA THR A 162 -2.47 -9.61 -36.24
C THR A 162 -2.53 -9.14 -34.78
N GLN A 163 -3.64 -8.53 -34.35
CA GLN A 163 -3.84 -8.32 -32.90
C GLN A 163 -4.07 -9.69 -32.25
N ARG A 164 -3.04 -10.21 -31.57
CA ARG A 164 -3.14 -11.34 -30.64
C ARG A 164 -4.12 -10.92 -29.54
N GLU A 165 -5.02 -11.82 -29.17
CA GLU A 165 -6.03 -11.62 -28.13
C GLU A 165 -5.38 -11.19 -26.81
N GLU A 166 -5.36 -9.90 -26.53
CA GLU A 166 -5.15 -9.39 -25.18
C GLU A 166 -6.53 -9.18 -24.56
N SER A 167 -6.84 -10.07 -23.60
CA SER A 167 -8.10 -10.18 -22.90
C SER A 167 -8.33 -8.97 -21.99
N HIS A 168 -8.80 -7.87 -22.57
CA HIS A 168 -9.47 -6.81 -21.83
C HIS A 168 -10.99 -7.04 -21.91
N ARG A 169 -11.56 -7.44 -20.76
CA ARG A 169 -13.00 -7.68 -20.58
C ARG A 169 -13.78 -6.41 -20.96
N GLY A 170 -14.55 -6.46 -22.05
CA GLY A 170 -15.48 -5.37 -22.36
C GLY A 170 -16.04 -5.26 -23.77
N CYS A 171 -15.51 -5.97 -24.78
CA CYS A 171 -16.01 -5.82 -26.16
C CYS A 171 -16.42 -7.17 -26.77
N PRO A 172 -17.65 -7.33 -27.28
CA PRO A 172 -18.04 -8.53 -28.03
C PRO A 172 -17.37 -8.49 -29.41
N VAL A 173 -16.26 -9.20 -29.55
CA VAL A 173 -15.62 -9.47 -30.85
C VAL A 173 -16.48 -10.49 -31.60
N MET A 174 -17.06 -10.08 -32.73
CA MET A 174 -17.62 -11.03 -33.70
C MET A 174 -16.49 -11.78 -34.40
N LEU A 175 -16.38 -13.07 -34.11
CA LEU A 175 -15.52 -14.03 -34.81
C LEU A 175 -15.89 -14.10 -36.29
N LEU A 176 -15.11 -13.45 -37.16
CA LEU A 176 -15.12 -13.79 -38.58
C LEU A 176 -14.35 -15.11 -38.76
N ARG A 177 -15.11 -16.18 -38.99
CA ARG A 177 -14.64 -17.55 -39.20
C ARG A 177 -13.49 -17.57 -40.24
N ARG A 178 -12.32 -18.06 -39.82
CA ARG A 178 -11.16 -18.33 -40.69
C ARG A 178 -11.56 -19.27 -41.84
N ARG A 179 -11.44 -18.82 -43.08
CA ARG A 179 -11.25 -19.70 -44.24
C ARG A 179 -9.87 -19.41 -44.81
N LEU A 180 -9.01 -20.42 -44.78
CA LEU A 180 -7.63 -20.41 -45.24
C LEU A 180 -7.51 -19.92 -46.69
N GLY A 181 -6.51 -19.08 -46.94
CA GLY A 181 -5.94 -18.88 -48.27
C GLY A 181 -5.92 -17.44 -48.76
N ARG A 182 -4.70 -16.92 -48.92
CA ARG A 182 -4.29 -15.69 -49.63
C ARG A 182 -4.38 -14.39 -48.83
N ILE A 183 -3.19 -13.87 -48.49
CA ILE A 183 -2.97 -12.52 -47.99
C ILE A 183 -3.30 -11.57 -49.14
N PHE A 184 -4.53 -11.04 -49.16
CA PHE A 184 -4.84 -9.82 -49.88
C PHE A 184 -4.64 -8.66 -48.90
N THR A 185 -3.71 -7.76 -49.21
CA THR A 185 -3.56 -6.47 -48.55
C THR A 185 -4.72 -5.56 -48.95
N LEU A 186 -5.93 -5.86 -48.47
CA LEU A 186 -7.05 -4.92 -48.56
C LEU A 186 -6.89 -3.86 -47.47
N ARG A 187 -6.50 -2.64 -47.87
CA ARG A 187 -6.63 -1.44 -47.05
C ARG A 187 -8.13 -1.19 -46.83
N ARG A 188 -8.67 -1.60 -45.68
CA ARG A 188 -10.03 -1.22 -45.27
C ARG A 188 -9.94 -0.09 -44.24
N LEU A 189 -10.45 1.08 -44.63
CA LEU A 189 -10.73 2.18 -43.72
C LEU A 189 -12.10 1.89 -43.07
N CYS A 190 -12.16 1.74 -41.75
CA CYS A 190 -13.41 1.58 -41.02
C CYS A 190 -13.73 2.88 -40.27
N CYS A 191 -14.83 3.55 -40.64
CA CYS A 191 -15.36 4.70 -39.91
C CYS A 191 -16.42 4.19 -38.91
N VAL A 192 -16.21 4.43 -37.61
CA VAL A 192 -17.18 4.06 -36.57
C VAL A 192 -17.93 5.33 -36.15
N PHE A 193 -19.23 5.40 -36.48
CA PHE A 193 -20.10 6.50 -36.04
C PHE A 193 -20.81 6.10 -34.75
N GLY A 194 -20.55 6.83 -33.67
CA GLY A 194 -21.18 6.64 -32.36
C GLY A 194 -22.41 7.52 -32.20
N GLY A 195 -23.61 6.94 -32.34
CA GLY A 195 -24.88 7.54 -31.92
C GLY A 195 -25.69 6.54 -31.09
N THR A 196 -26.72 7.01 -30.39
CA THR A 196 -27.60 6.21 -29.49
C THR A 196 -28.33 5.03 -30.15
N ARG A 197 -28.14 4.84 -31.46
CA ARG A 197 -28.39 3.61 -32.20
C ARG A 197 -27.16 3.31 -33.05
N SER A 198 -26.31 2.41 -32.57
CA SER A 198 -25.07 2.01 -33.24
C SER A 198 -25.41 1.29 -34.56
N VAL A 199 -25.25 1.97 -35.70
CA VAL A 199 -25.24 1.34 -37.03
C VAL A 199 -23.83 1.46 -37.57
N LEU A 200 -23.14 0.33 -37.71
CA LEU A 200 -21.78 0.25 -38.24
C LEU A 200 -21.86 0.27 -39.77
N PHE A 201 -21.45 1.37 -40.41
CA PHE A 201 -21.30 1.44 -41.86
C PHE A 201 -19.87 1.05 -42.24
N ILE A 202 -19.71 -0.09 -42.92
CA ILE A 202 -18.44 -0.50 -43.53
C ILE A 202 -18.47 -0.03 -44.98
N MET A 203 -17.78 1.06 -45.31
CA MET A 203 -17.53 1.41 -46.70
C MET A 203 -16.24 0.72 -47.17
N SER A 204 -16.37 -0.12 -48.19
CA SER A 204 -15.21 -0.65 -48.93
C SER A 204 -15.08 0.15 -50.22
N TYR A 205 -13.95 0.82 -50.43
CA TYR A 205 -13.54 1.36 -51.73
C TYR A 205 -12.68 0.34 -52.46
#